data_AF-A0A1Q8ZHP6-F1
#
_entry.id   AF-A0A1Q8ZHP6-F1
#
_cell.length_a   1.000
_cell.length_b   1.000
_cell.length_c   1.000
_cell.angle_alpha   90.00
_cell.angle_beta   90.00
_cell.angle_gamma   90.00
#
_symmetry.space_group_name_H-M   'P 1'
#
loop_
_entity.id
_entity.type
_entity.pdbx_description
1 polymer ?
#
loop_
_entity_poly.entity_id
_entity_poly.type
_entity_poly.pdbx_seq_one_letter_code
_entity_poly.pdbx_strand_id
1 'polypeptide(L)'
;MQPLSLADIFGASAIQDGTTLTITKADLPGLTPTMNNRAEQLLVGILERLRSRIRGNITSPTGLTLTSPAGSPITFDQSKYYERLDCLYWRVNFRAGQRIDQLIVHCYITPPLAPGTVIAPSQFE
;
A
#
# COMPACT_ATOMS: atom_id res chain seq x y z
N MET A 1 -14.00 -1.72 -11.84
CA MET A 1 -13.14 -2.39 -10.83
C MET A 1 -13.63 -1.97 -9.47
N GLN A 2 -13.83 -2.90 -8.54
CA GLN A 2 -14.29 -2.59 -7.18
C GLN A 2 -13.11 -2.06 -6.35
N PRO A 3 -13.25 -0.92 -5.66
CA PRO A 3 -12.20 -0.40 -4.79
C PRO A 3 -11.95 -1.39 -3.62
N LEU A 4 -10.68 -1.63 -3.27
CA LEU A 4 -10.34 -2.40 -2.07
C LEU A 4 -10.92 -1.71 -0.83
N SER A 5 -11.55 -2.50 0.04
CA SER A 5 -12.08 -2.00 1.30
C SER A 5 -10.97 -1.81 2.34
N LEU A 6 -11.25 -1.05 3.39
CA LEU A 6 -10.36 -0.91 4.54
C LEU A 6 -9.98 -2.28 5.13
N ALA A 7 -10.95 -3.19 5.18
CA ALA A 7 -10.77 -4.55 5.70
C ALA A 7 -9.88 -5.41 4.78
N ASP A 8 -9.95 -5.23 3.47
CA ASP A 8 -9.09 -5.95 2.52
C ASP A 8 -7.61 -5.57 2.70
N ILE A 9 -7.35 -4.31 3.05
CA ILE A 9 -6.00 -3.80 3.26
C ILE A 9 -5.51 -4.12 4.67
N PHE A 10 -6.23 -3.67 5.69
CA PHE A 10 -5.76 -3.67 7.08
C PHE A 10 -6.37 -4.76 7.97
N GLY A 11 -7.24 -5.61 7.43
CA GLY A 11 -7.89 -6.71 8.17
C GLY A 11 -9.28 -6.34 8.71
N ALA A 12 -10.06 -7.36 9.06
CA ALA A 12 -11.46 -7.21 9.46
C ALA A 12 -11.67 -6.34 10.71
N SER A 13 -10.64 -6.22 11.55
CA SER A 13 -10.66 -5.40 12.77
C SER A 13 -10.34 -3.91 12.51
N ALA A 14 -10.03 -3.53 11.27
CA ALA A 14 -9.78 -2.14 10.92
C ALA A 14 -11.10 -1.37 10.87
N ILE A 15 -11.18 -0.27 11.61
CA ILE A 15 -12.36 0.60 11.66
C ILE A 15 -11.96 2.04 11.36
N GLN A 16 -12.83 2.75 10.67
CA GLN A 16 -12.69 4.18 10.39
C GLN A 16 -14.01 4.87 10.70
N ASP A 17 -13.94 6.02 11.36
CA ASP A 17 -15.05 6.94 11.55
C ASP A 17 -14.71 8.32 10.98
N GLY A 18 -15.52 9.34 11.28
CA GLY A 18 -15.34 10.69 10.76
C GLY A 18 -14.06 11.40 11.21
N THR A 19 -13.39 10.92 12.27
CA THR A 19 -12.20 11.57 12.85
C THR A 19 -11.05 10.61 13.13
N THR A 20 -11.29 9.30 13.18
CA THR A 20 -10.31 8.29 13.56
C THR A 20 -10.23 7.12 12.59
N LEU A 21 -9.03 6.56 12.48
CA LEU A 21 -8.74 5.30 11.82
C LEU A 21 -8.00 4.41 12.83
N THR A 22 -8.58 3.26 13.16
CA THR A 22 -7.98 2.28 14.07
C THR A 22 -7.55 1.05 13.28
N ILE A 23 -6.26 0.73 13.37
CA ILE A 23 -5.65 -0.47 12.78
C ILE A 23 -5.03 -1.29 13.91
N THR A 24 -5.32 -2.59 13.94
CA THR A 24 -4.72 -3.48 14.93
C THR A 24 -3.24 -3.68 14.61
N LYS A 25 -2.35 -3.45 15.58
CA LYS A 25 -0.90 -3.58 15.37
C LYS A 25 -0.47 -4.98 14.90
N ALA A 26 -1.22 -6.03 15.27
CA ALA A 26 -0.97 -7.39 14.82
C ALA A 26 -1.21 -7.62 13.32
N ASP A 27 -2.01 -6.77 12.68
CA ASP A 27 -2.26 -6.83 11.24
C ASP A 27 -1.17 -6.12 10.42
N LEU A 28 -0.27 -5.38 11.09
CA LEU A 28 0.85 -4.69 10.46
C LEU A 28 2.11 -5.56 10.47
N PRO A 29 2.74 -5.78 9.30
CA PRO A 29 3.92 -6.63 9.18
C PRO A 29 5.11 -6.04 9.95
N GLY A 30 5.87 -6.91 10.60
CA GLY A 30 7.12 -6.54 11.30
C GLY A 30 6.92 -5.81 12.63
N LEU A 31 5.68 -5.65 13.11
CA LEU A 31 5.40 -5.08 14.43
C LEU A 31 5.15 -6.18 15.47
N THR A 32 5.62 -5.94 16.69
CA THR A 32 5.27 -6.76 17.85
C THR A 32 4.11 -6.09 18.60
N PRO A 33 2.91 -6.70 18.63
CA PRO A 33 1.70 -6.04 19.13
C PRO A 33 1.78 -5.56 20.58
N THR A 34 2.57 -6.25 21.41
CA THR A 34 2.73 -5.95 22.84
C THR A 34 3.77 -4.87 23.12
N MET A 35 4.56 -4.46 22.13
CA MET A 35 5.58 -3.42 22.31
C MET A 35 5.05 -2.03 21.97
N ASN A 36 5.60 -1.01 22.63
CA ASN A 36 5.43 0.38 22.23
C ASN A 36 6.28 0.63 20.99
N ASN A 37 5.66 0.59 19.82
CA ASN A 37 6.33 0.88 18.55
C ASN A 37 6.52 2.38 18.40
N ARG A 38 7.66 2.77 17.83
CA ARG A 38 7.92 4.17 17.44
C ARG A 38 7.03 4.56 16.26
N ALA A 39 6.77 5.86 16.11
CA ALA A 39 5.92 6.39 15.03
C ALA A 39 6.40 5.93 13.64
N GLU A 40 7.71 5.89 13.41
CA GLU A 40 8.31 5.47 12.14
C GLU A 40 8.05 3.98 11.87
N GLN A 41 8.04 3.15 12.91
CA GLN A 41 7.75 1.72 12.76
C GLN A 41 6.28 1.52 12.38
N LEU A 42 5.36 2.28 13.00
CA LEU A 42 3.94 2.25 12.66
C LEU A 42 3.72 2.67 11.21
N LEU A 43 4.36 3.76 10.78
CA LEU A 43 4.28 4.25 9.40
C LEU A 43 4.79 3.20 8.39
N VAL A 44 5.97 2.62 8.64
CA VAL A 44 6.54 1.58 7.77
C VAL A 44 5.64 0.35 7.72
N GLY A 45 5.10 -0.09 8.86
CA GLY A 45 4.16 -1.21 8.92
C GLY A 45 2.92 -0.97 8.07
N ILE A 46 2.34 0.24 8.12
CA ILE A 46 1.18 0.64 7.30
C ILE A 46 1.51 0.58 5.81
N LEU A 47 2.65 1.14 5.40
CA LEU A 47 3.07 1.18 4.00
C LEU A 47 3.36 -0.21 3.43
N GLU A 48 4.06 -1.06 4.20
CA GLU A 48 4.34 -2.44 3.81
C GLU A 48 3.06 -3.27 3.69
N ARG A 49 2.12 -3.09 4.62
CA ARG A 49 0.82 -3.75 4.55
C ARG A 49 0.08 -3.36 3.27
N LEU A 50 -0.02 -2.07 2.99
CA LEU A 50 -0.65 -1.55 1.77
C LEU A 50 0.01 -2.14 0.52
N ARG A 51 1.34 -2.07 0.43
CA ARG A 51 2.12 -2.60 -0.70
C ARG A 51 1.83 -4.06 -0.98
N SER A 52 1.74 -4.89 0.07
CA SER A 52 1.46 -6.32 -0.06
C SER A 52 0.05 -6.66 -0.55
N ARG A 53 -0.91 -5.75 -0.40
CA ARG A 53 -2.33 -5.97 -0.74
C ARG A 53 -2.70 -5.43 -2.11
N ILE A 54 -2.00 -4.40 -2.59
CA ILE A 54 -2.27 -3.79 -3.89
C ILE A 54 -1.55 -4.49 -5.06
N ARG A 55 -0.64 -5.42 -4.79
CA ARG A 55 0.12 -6.19 -5.80
C ARG A 55 0.13 -7.66 -5.45
N GLY A 56 0.03 -8.54 -6.44
CA GLY A 56 0.11 -9.98 -6.20
C GLY A 56 -0.25 -10.85 -7.40
N ASN A 57 -0.34 -12.15 -7.16
CA ASN A 57 -0.81 -13.13 -8.13
C ASN A 57 -2.32 -13.31 -7.99
N ILE A 58 -3.01 -13.52 -9.11
CA ILE A 58 -4.42 -13.90 -9.07
C ILE A 58 -4.52 -15.38 -8.72
N THR A 59 -5.22 -15.70 -7.64
CA THR A 59 -5.48 -17.08 -7.21
C THR A 59 -6.94 -17.45 -7.42
N SER A 60 -7.18 -18.72 -7.74
CA SER A 60 -8.52 -19.29 -7.76
C SER A 60 -9.10 -19.40 -6.34
N PRO A 61 -10.41 -19.64 -6.20
CA PRO A 61 -11.03 -19.95 -4.91
C PRO A 61 -10.43 -21.18 -4.21
N THR A 62 -9.76 -22.07 -4.96
CA THR A 62 -9.05 -23.24 -4.44
C THR A 62 -7.58 -22.95 -4.08
N GLY A 63 -7.13 -21.70 -4.21
CA GLY A 63 -5.78 -21.26 -3.87
C GLY A 63 -4.73 -21.48 -4.97
N LEU A 64 -5.12 -21.93 -6.15
CA LEU A 64 -4.20 -22.14 -7.27
C LEU A 64 -3.90 -20.81 -7.96
N THR A 65 -2.62 -20.50 -8.17
CA THR A 65 -2.22 -19.32 -8.96
C THR A 65 -2.63 -19.51 -10.41
N LEU A 66 -3.36 -18.55 -10.97
CA LEU A 66 -3.70 -18.54 -12.38
C LEU A 66 -2.44 -18.22 -13.19
N THR A 67 -2.15 -19.08 -14.17
CA THR A 67 -1.01 -18.92 -15.07
C THR A 67 -1.48 -18.71 -16.50
N SER A 68 -0.68 -18.00 -17.28
CA SER A 68 -0.86 -17.87 -18.72
C SER A 68 -0.63 -19.23 -19.41
N PRO A 69 -1.03 -19.39 -20.68
CA PRO A 69 -0.70 -20.58 -21.46
C PRO A 69 0.81 -20.88 -21.55
N ALA A 70 1.67 -19.89 -21.32
CA ALA A 70 3.12 -20.01 -21.26
C ALA A 70 3.66 -20.36 -19.85
N GLY A 71 2.79 -20.58 -18.87
CA GLY A 71 3.15 -20.94 -17.49
C GLY A 71 3.53 -19.77 -16.59
N SER A 72 3.47 -18.52 -17.06
CA SER A 72 3.77 -17.35 -16.24
C SER A 72 2.58 -16.98 -15.35
N PRO A 73 2.76 -16.65 -14.05
CA PRO A 73 1.68 -16.18 -13.19
C PRO A 73 1.01 -14.92 -13.75
N ILE A 74 -0.32 -14.90 -13.71
CA ILE A 74 -1.08 -13.68 -13.99
C ILE A 74 -1.07 -12.85 -12.71
N THR A 75 -0.49 -11.65 -12.81
CA THR A 75 -0.35 -10.73 -11.69
C THR A 75 -1.33 -9.56 -11.81
N PHE A 76 -1.62 -8.93 -10.67
CA PHE A 76 -2.28 -7.64 -10.61
C PHE A 76 -1.37 -6.63 -9.92
N ASP A 77 -1.46 -5.37 -10.37
CA ASP A 77 -0.81 -4.24 -9.72
C ASP A 77 -1.76 -3.05 -9.72
N GLN A 78 -2.31 -2.76 -8.55
CA GLN A 78 -3.22 -1.65 -8.31
C GLN A 78 -2.52 -0.40 -7.79
N SER A 79 -1.19 -0.39 -7.68
CA SER A 79 -0.43 0.82 -7.29
C SER A 79 -0.64 2.01 -8.21
N LYS A 80 -1.13 1.77 -9.44
CA LYS A 80 -1.42 2.80 -10.42
C LYS A 80 -2.82 3.42 -10.25
N TYR A 81 -3.74 2.76 -9.55
CA TYR A 81 -5.12 3.23 -9.34
C TYR A 81 -5.28 4.11 -8.10
N TYR A 82 -4.43 3.91 -7.09
CA TYR A 82 -4.33 4.78 -5.92
C TYR A 82 -3.19 5.74 -6.18
N GLU A 83 -3.50 6.92 -6.69
CA GLU A 83 -2.52 7.78 -7.34
C GLU A 83 -1.19 7.96 -6.60
N ARG A 84 -0.15 7.62 -7.37
CA ARG A 84 1.14 8.31 -7.46
C ARG A 84 1.89 8.56 -6.15
N LEU A 85 1.85 7.58 -5.24
CA LEU A 85 2.89 7.37 -4.22
C LEU A 85 4.02 6.56 -4.83
N ASP A 86 4.96 7.23 -5.52
CA ASP A 86 6.16 6.56 -6.01
C ASP A 86 7.21 6.55 -4.91
N CYS A 87 7.37 5.39 -4.27
CA CYS A 87 8.38 5.18 -3.24
C CYS A 87 9.66 4.66 -3.89
N LEU A 88 10.62 5.55 -4.11
CA LEU A 88 11.92 5.23 -4.70
C LEU A 88 12.95 4.99 -3.61
N TYR A 89 13.69 3.89 -3.69
CA TYR A 89 14.86 3.69 -2.84
C TYR A 89 15.94 4.70 -3.23
N TRP A 90 16.28 5.59 -2.31
CA TRP A 90 17.31 6.61 -2.52
C TRP A 90 18.69 6.05 -2.22
N ARG A 91 18.88 5.53 -0.99
CA ARG A 91 20.19 5.03 -0.53
C ARG A 91 20.05 4.10 0.66
N VAL A 92 20.92 3.10 0.71
CA VAL A 92 21.14 2.28 1.91
C VAL A 92 22.36 2.82 2.65
N ASN A 93 22.20 3.13 3.93
CA ASN A 93 23.29 3.57 4.80
C ASN A 93 23.51 2.55 5.92
N PHE A 94 24.77 2.36 6.32
CA PHE A 94 25.13 1.53 7.46
C PHE A 94 25.67 2.42 8.58
N ARG A 95 25.06 2.37 9.76
CA ARG A 95 25.49 3.15 10.94
C ARG A 95 25.41 2.29 12.19
N ALA A 96 26.51 2.19 12.92
CA ALA A 96 26.59 1.43 14.19
C ALA A 96 26.02 -0.01 14.10
N GLY A 97 26.31 -0.73 13.01
CA GLY A 97 25.82 -2.10 12.79
C GLY A 97 24.36 -2.21 12.34
N GLN A 98 23.67 -1.09 12.12
CA GLN A 98 22.29 -1.05 11.64
C GLN A 98 22.23 -0.63 10.17
N ARG A 99 21.34 -1.28 9.41
CA ARG A 99 20.98 -0.91 8.03
C ARG A 99 19.85 0.11 8.07
N ILE A 100 20.06 1.27 7.45
CA ILE A 100 19.10 2.35 7.32
C ILE A 100 18.77 2.52 5.84
N ASP A 101 17.56 2.14 5.45
CA ASP A 101 17.08 2.35 4.09
C ASP A 101 16.41 3.74 4.00
N GLN A 102 16.90 4.59 3.11
CA GLN A 102 16.31 5.89 2.79
C GLN A 102 15.42 5.76 1.55
N LEU A 103 14.23 6.33 1.64
CA LEU A 103 13.21 6.30 0.60
C LEU A 103 12.71 7.70 0.30
N ILE A 104 12.50 8.00 -0.98
CA ILE A 104 11.80 9.18 -1.45
C ILE A 104 10.37 8.79 -1.74
N VAL A 105 9.44 9.64 -1.31
CA VAL A 105 8.02 9.51 -1.63
C VAL A 105 7.66 10.65 -2.57
N HIS A 106 7.40 10.34 -3.83
CA HIS A 106 6.72 11.28 -4.71
C HIS A 106 5.22 11.20 -4.44
N CYS A 107 4.56 12.34 -4.35
CA CYS A 107 3.11 12.47 -4.27
C CYS A 107 2.67 13.42 -5.38
N TYR A 108 1.66 13.05 -6.14
CA TYR A 108 1.11 13.89 -7.20
C TYR A 108 -0.40 13.97 -7.02
N ILE A 109 -0.97 15.14 -7.30
CA ILE A 109 -2.33 15.51 -6.91
C ILE A 109 -3.37 15.12 -7.99
N THR A 110 -4.32 14.30 -7.55
CA THR A 110 -5.72 13.97 -7.92
C THR A 110 -6.09 13.54 -9.35
N PRO A 111 -6.88 12.45 -9.54
CA PRO A 111 -7.57 12.17 -10.79
C PRO A 111 -8.95 12.82 -10.78
N PRO A 112 -9.55 13.08 -11.95
CA PRO A 112 -10.91 13.57 -12.02
C PRO A 112 -11.89 12.58 -11.35
N LEU A 113 -12.83 13.12 -10.58
CA LEU A 113 -13.84 12.40 -9.78
C LEU A 113 -14.70 11.40 -10.59
N ALA A 114 -14.67 11.48 -11.93
CA ALA A 114 -15.29 10.52 -12.82
C ALA A 114 -14.48 10.31 -14.11
N PRO A 115 -14.53 9.11 -14.72
CA PRO A 115 -13.97 8.86 -16.05
C PRO A 115 -14.53 9.86 -17.07
N GLY A 116 -13.65 10.61 -17.74
CA GLY A 116 -14.02 11.58 -18.78
C GLY A 116 -14.28 13.02 -18.31
N THR A 117 -14.04 13.33 -17.03
CA THR A 117 -14.15 14.72 -16.55
C THR A 117 -12.89 15.52 -16.94
N VAL A 118 -13.06 16.65 -17.62
CA VAL A 118 -11.97 17.55 -18.00
C VAL A 118 -11.46 18.26 -16.74
N ILE A 119 -10.15 18.16 -16.48
CA ILE A 119 -9.50 18.85 -15.36
C ILE A 119 -9.28 20.31 -15.75
N ALA A 120 -9.73 21.24 -14.90
CA ALA A 120 -9.52 22.67 -15.13
C ALA A 120 -8.03 23.03 -14.95
N PRO A 121 -7.46 23.97 -15.75
CA PRO A 121 -6.08 24.41 -15.63
C PRO A 121 -5.68 24.89 -14.23
N SER A 122 -6.64 25.38 -13.43
CA SER A 122 -6.44 25.85 -12.06
C SER A 122 -6.22 24.74 -11.02
N GLN A 123 -6.27 23.46 -11.41
CA GLN A 123 -6.06 22.32 -10.52
C GLN A 123 -4.65 21.71 -10.64
N PHE A 124 -3.75 22.38 -11.37
CA PHE A 124 -2.37 21.95 -11.61
C PHE A 124 -1.31 22.72 -10.79
N GLU A 125 -1.73 23.54 -9.80
CA GLU A 125 -0.82 24.25 -8.87
C GLU A 125 -0.61 23.49 -7.56
#